data_AF-A0A958B1J4-F1
#
_entry.id   AF-A0A958B1J4-F1
#
_cell.length_a   1.000
_cell.length_b   1.000
_cell.length_c   1.000
_cell.angle_alpha   90.00
_cell.angle_beta   90.00
_cell.angle_gamma   90.00
#
_symmetry.space_group_name_H-M   'P 1'
#
loop_
_entity.id
_entity.type
_entity.pdbx_description
1 polymer ?
#
loop_
_entity_poly.entity_id
_entity_poly.type
_entity_poly.pdbx_seq_one_letter_code
_entity_poly.pdbx_strand_id
1 'polypeptide(L)'
;MKYRETIWSELYPGNQHTIACFHPAVLATENALELAAAQRQRTVWRMDGGAGSDDQFRWLLARNYHVIAKGLSNFRANALANSVRRWDTYDDCQLAEVPPPVDYGR
;
A
#
# COMPACT_ATOMS: atom_id res chain seq x y z
N MET A 1 -15.12 27.19 5.54
CA MET A 1 -13.89 26.61 6.14
C MET A 1 -12.94 26.24 5.01
N LYS A 2 -11.75 26.83 4.93
CA LYS A 2 -10.68 26.33 4.04
C LYS A 2 -9.99 25.20 4.77
N TYR A 3 -10.25 23.96 4.39
CA TYR A 3 -9.54 22.82 4.97
C TYR A 3 -8.07 22.88 4.52
N ARG A 4 -7.17 23.11 5.49
CA ARG A 4 -5.73 22.88 5.32
C ARG A 4 -5.51 21.38 5.54
N GLU A 5 -5.84 20.57 4.53
CA GLU A 5 -5.84 19.10 4.64
C GLU A 5 -4.43 18.50 4.63
N THR A 6 -3.45 19.25 4.15
CA THR A 6 -2.05 18.81 4.08
C THR A 6 -1.26 19.38 5.25
N ILE A 7 -0.92 18.52 6.21
CA ILE A 7 -0.06 18.90 7.35
C ILE A 7 1.41 18.96 6.92
N TRP A 8 1.81 18.19 5.92
CA TRP A 8 3.17 18.12 5.42
C TRP A 8 3.22 17.65 3.95
N SER A 9 4.16 18.20 3.18
CA SER A 9 4.43 17.82 1.79
C SER A 9 5.92 17.96 1.50
N GLU A 10 6.50 16.99 0.81
CA GLU A 10 7.90 17.00 0.37
C GLU A 10 7.98 16.62 -1.12
N LEU A 11 8.89 17.27 -1.84
CA LEU A 11 9.09 17.06 -3.26
C LEU A 11 10.43 16.36 -3.49
N TYR A 12 10.40 15.29 -4.26
CA TYR A 12 11.58 14.51 -4.64
C TYR A 12 11.90 14.69 -6.13
N PRO A 13 13.15 14.49 -6.56
CA PRO A 13 13.51 14.42 -7.97
C PRO A 13 12.66 13.42 -8.74
N GLY A 14 12.33 13.72 -10.00
CA GLY A 14 11.40 12.92 -10.80
C GLY A 14 11.86 11.49 -11.13
N ASN A 15 13.13 11.16 -10.87
CA ASN A 15 13.71 9.83 -11.02
C ASN A 15 13.80 9.05 -9.70
N GLN A 16 13.19 9.56 -8.62
CA GLN A 16 13.20 8.89 -7.32
C GLN A 16 11.90 8.12 -7.08
N HIS A 17 12.02 6.81 -6.94
CA HIS A 17 10.87 5.96 -6.63
C HIS A 17 10.38 6.19 -5.19
N THR A 18 9.07 6.25 -5.00
CA THR A 18 8.43 6.47 -3.69
C THR A 18 8.88 5.47 -2.62
N ILE A 19 9.23 4.24 -3.00
CA ILE A 19 9.75 3.24 -2.07
C ILE A 19 11.06 3.69 -1.38
N ALA A 20 11.91 4.46 -2.06
CA ALA A 20 13.14 4.99 -1.49
C ALA A 20 12.87 6.15 -0.52
N CYS A 21 11.74 6.85 -0.68
CA CYS A 21 11.31 7.93 0.20
C CYS A 21 10.53 7.45 1.42
N PHE A 22 10.22 6.15 1.50
CA PHE A 22 9.23 5.64 2.44
C PHE A 22 9.61 5.83 3.91
N HIS A 23 10.75 5.29 4.34
CA HIS A 23 11.20 5.47 5.72
C HIS A 23 11.41 6.95 6.08
N PRO A 24 12.09 7.78 5.25
CA PRO A 24 12.20 9.21 5.51
C PRO A 24 10.84 9.88 5.74
N ALA A 25 9.85 9.62 4.89
CA ALA A 25 8.53 10.22 5.01
C ALA A 25 7.80 9.80 6.31
N VAL A 26 7.89 8.52 6.69
CA VAL A 26 7.28 8.02 7.94
C VAL A 26 7.96 8.65 9.16
N LEU A 27 9.30 8.70 9.18
CA LEU A 27 10.04 9.27 10.30
C LEU A 27 9.84 10.79 10.41
N ALA A 28 9.78 11.51 9.29
CA ALA A 28 9.45 12.93 9.26
C ALA A 28 8.04 13.18 9.79
N THR A 29 7.08 12.34 9.41
CA THR A 29 5.69 12.41 9.93
C THR A 29 5.64 12.16 11.42
N GLU A 30 6.37 11.15 11.92
CA GLU A 30 6.47 10.88 13.35
C GLU A 30 7.02 12.06 14.14
N ASN A 31 8.02 12.75 13.60
CA ASN A 31 8.61 13.92 14.21
C ASN A 31 7.65 15.12 14.17
N ALA A 32 7.09 15.44 13.00
CA ALA A 32 6.23 16.60 12.79
C ALA A 32 4.92 16.53 13.58
N LEU A 33 4.40 15.32 13.84
CA LEU A 33 3.17 15.08 14.57
C LEU A 33 3.39 14.54 16.00
N GLU A 34 4.66 14.46 16.44
CA GLU A 34 5.05 13.94 17.76
C GLU A 34 4.39 12.58 18.09
N LEU A 35 4.41 11.64 17.13
CA LEU A 35 3.76 10.34 17.26
C LEU A 35 4.58 9.38 18.11
N ALA A 36 4.32 9.39 19.42
CA ALA A 36 4.78 8.36 20.34
C ALA A 36 4.09 7.02 20.07
N ALA A 37 4.66 5.92 20.60
CA ALA A 37 4.20 4.56 20.31
C ALA A 37 2.69 4.33 20.53
N ALA A 38 2.10 4.95 21.56
CA ALA A 38 0.67 4.85 21.84
C ALA A 38 -0.21 5.51 20.76
N GLN A 39 0.25 6.61 20.14
CA GLN A 39 -0.47 7.25 19.04
C GLN A 39 -0.35 6.43 17.74
N ARG A 40 0.77 5.73 17.53
CA ARG A 40 0.99 4.88 16.33
C ARG A 40 -0.02 3.75 16.23
N GLN A 41 -0.35 3.13 17.37
CA GLN A 41 -1.40 2.11 17.50
C GLN A 41 -2.80 2.60 17.10
N ARG A 42 -2.99 3.91 16.97
CA ARG A 42 -4.26 4.53 16.56
C ARG A 42 -4.15 5.21 15.21
N THR A 43 -3.04 5.02 14.51
CA THR A 43 -2.72 5.66 13.24
C THR A 43 -2.70 4.63 12.12
N VAL A 44 -3.37 4.95 11.01
CA VAL A 44 -3.42 4.11 9.81
C VAL A 44 -2.61 4.79 8.71
N TRP A 45 -1.62 4.09 8.18
CA TRP A 45 -0.97 4.47 6.93
C TRP A 45 -1.80 4.01 5.74
N ARG A 46 -2.23 4.96 4.90
CA ARG A 46 -2.92 4.68 3.63
C ARG A 46 -1.99 4.94 2.47
N MET A 47 -1.84 3.95 1.59
CA MET A 47 -0.83 3.97 0.54
C MET A 47 -1.41 3.49 -0.80
N ASP A 48 -1.07 4.20 -1.88
CA ASP A 48 -1.38 3.76 -3.24
C ASP A 48 -0.33 2.74 -3.74
N GLY A 49 -0.63 2.04 -4.84
CA GLY A 49 0.13 0.87 -5.29
C GLY A 49 1.56 1.13 -5.74
N GLY A 50 1.96 2.40 -5.91
CA GLY A 50 3.35 2.79 -6.14
C GLY A 50 4.18 2.97 -4.86
N ALA A 51 3.54 2.96 -3.69
CA ALA A 51 4.19 3.14 -2.40
C ALA A 51 4.24 1.83 -1.63
N GLY A 52 5.42 1.46 -1.15
CA GLY A 52 5.63 0.32 -0.27
C GLY A 52 5.95 -1.01 -0.96
N SER A 53 6.43 -1.93 -0.13
CA SER A 53 6.66 -3.34 -0.42
C SER A 53 6.29 -4.14 0.82
N ASP A 54 6.28 -5.47 0.73
CA ASP A 54 6.08 -6.33 1.90
C ASP A 54 7.04 -5.97 3.04
N ASP A 55 8.29 -5.61 2.76
CA ASP A 55 9.28 -5.21 3.77
C ASP A 55 8.90 -3.90 4.46
N GLN A 56 8.41 -2.93 3.69
CA GLN A 56 7.94 -1.65 4.23
C GLN A 56 6.70 -1.83 5.11
N PHE A 57 5.78 -2.72 4.71
CA PHE A 57 4.61 -3.04 5.52
C PHE A 57 4.99 -3.74 6.82
N ARG A 58 5.90 -4.74 6.77
CA ARG A 58 6.42 -5.38 7.98
C ARG A 58 7.08 -4.37 8.90
N TRP A 59 7.85 -3.43 8.35
CA TRP A 59 8.48 -2.38 9.13
C TRP A 59 7.46 -1.45 9.81
N LEU A 60 6.39 -1.03 9.12
CA LEU A 60 5.31 -0.27 9.75
C LEU A 60 4.58 -1.05 10.85
N LEU A 61 4.25 -2.32 10.59
CA LEU A 61 3.57 -3.19 11.55
C LEU A 61 4.43 -3.41 12.80
N ALA A 62 5.75 -3.60 12.65
CA ALA A 62 6.69 -3.70 13.76
C ALA A 62 6.75 -2.42 14.62
N ARG A 63 6.33 -1.27 14.08
CA ARG A 63 6.21 0.01 14.79
C ARG A 63 4.83 0.24 15.40
N ASN A 64 3.97 -0.77 15.39
CA ASN A 64 2.59 -0.75 15.88
C ASN A 64 1.66 0.16 15.08
N TYR A 65 1.89 0.36 13.79
CA TYR A 65 0.91 1.02 12.92
C TYR A 65 -0.10 0.04 12.35
N HIS A 66 -1.26 0.58 11.96
CA HIS A 66 -2.15 -0.08 11.01
C HIS A 66 -1.83 0.34 9.58
N VAL A 67 -2.08 -0.54 8.60
CA VAL A 67 -1.74 -0.30 7.20
C VAL A 67 -2.94 -0.66 6.31
N ILE A 68 -3.25 0.23 5.38
CA ILE A 68 -4.15 -0.01 4.25
C ILE A 68 -3.38 0.36 2.99
N ALA A 69 -3.07 -0.63 2.15
CA ALA A 69 -2.30 -0.42 0.95
C ALA A 69 -2.97 -1.08 -0.25
N LYS A 70 -2.81 -0.46 -1.43
CA LYS A 70 -3.16 -1.09 -2.69
C LYS A 70 -2.02 -2.00 -3.13
N GLY A 71 -2.24 -3.30 -3.19
CA GLY A 71 -1.26 -4.24 -3.73
C GLY A 71 -1.16 -4.10 -5.24
N LEU A 72 0.03 -3.80 -5.76
CA LEU A 72 0.34 -3.87 -7.20
C LEU A 72 1.51 -4.84 -7.41
N SER A 73 1.25 -5.97 -8.05
CA SER A 73 2.31 -6.94 -8.37
C SER A 73 1.98 -7.68 -9.65
N ASN A 74 2.70 -7.35 -10.72
CA ASN A 74 2.55 -8.02 -12.01
C ASN A 74 2.89 -9.52 -11.89
N PHE A 75 3.85 -9.89 -11.04
CA PHE A 75 4.20 -11.29 -10.80
C PHE A 75 3.06 -12.06 -10.12
N ARG A 76 2.46 -11.50 -9.06
CA ARG A 76 1.30 -12.13 -8.38
C ARG A 76 0.09 -12.20 -9.31
N ALA A 77 -0.18 -11.15 -10.07
CA ALA A 77 -1.24 -11.13 -11.08
C ALA A 77 -1.04 -12.20 -12.16
N ASN A 78 0.19 -12.33 -12.68
CA ASN A 78 0.53 -13.33 -13.69
C ASN A 78 0.44 -14.76 -13.14
N ALA A 79 0.92 -15.00 -11.92
CA ALA A 79 0.79 -16.29 -11.26
C ALA A 79 -0.69 -16.68 -11.07
N LEU A 80 -1.54 -15.72 -10.71
CA LEU A 80 -2.98 -15.94 -10.56
C LEU A 80 -3.64 -16.24 -11.91
N ALA A 81 -3.32 -15.47 -12.96
CA ALA A 81 -3.82 -15.68 -14.31
C ALA A 81 -3.45 -17.07 -14.87
N ASN A 82 -2.25 -17.56 -14.56
CA ASN A 82 -1.82 -18.91 -14.98
C ASN A 82 -2.60 -20.05 -14.31
N SER A 83 -3.32 -19.79 -13.22
CA SER A 83 -4.16 -20.80 -12.56
C SER A 83 -5.59 -20.88 -13.14
N VAL A 84 -5.95 -19.94 -14.01
CA VAL A 84 -7.26 -19.89 -14.66
C VAL A 84 -7.44 -21.10 -15.58
N ARG A 85 -8.53 -21.83 -15.41
CA ARG A 85 -8.90 -22.98 -16.27
C ARG A 85 -9.90 -22.62 -17.36
N ARG A 86 -10.64 -21.54 -17.18
CA ARG A 86 -11.68 -21.08 -18.10
C ARG A 86 -11.70 -19.56 -18.11
N TRP A 87 -11.65 -19.01 -19.31
CA TRP A 87 -11.86 -17.59 -19.58
C TRP A 87 -13.21 -17.43 -20.28
N ASP A 88 -13.98 -16.43 -19.88
CA ASP A 88 -15.23 -16.03 -20.51
C ASP A 88 -15.05 -14.67 -21.19
N THR A 89 -15.62 -14.50 -22.38
CA THR A 89 -15.62 -13.22 -23.08
C THR A 89 -16.58 -12.26 -22.40
N TYR A 90 -16.12 -11.03 -22.12
CA TYR A 90 -16.93 -9.96 -21.58
C TYR A 90 -16.61 -8.66 -22.33
N ASP A 91 -17.55 -8.22 -23.16
CA ASP A 91 -17.38 -7.08 -24.06
C ASP A 91 -16.09 -7.20 -24.92
N ASP A 92 -15.13 -6.30 -24.74
CA ASP A 92 -13.84 -6.28 -25.43
C ASP A 92 -12.69 -6.97 -24.64
N CYS A 93 -13.01 -7.65 -23.53
CA CYS A 93 -12.03 -8.29 -22.66
C CYS A 93 -12.35 -9.77 -22.34
N GLN A 94 -11.40 -10.44 -21.67
CA GLN A 94 -11.60 -11.77 -21.11
C GLN A 94 -11.59 -11.68 -19.59
N LEU A 95 -12.58 -12.32 -18.96
CA LEU A 95 -12.69 -12.41 -17.51
C LEU A 95 -12.55 -13.87 -17.08
N ALA A 96 -12.04 -14.06 -15.87
CA ALA A 96 -11.97 -15.36 -15.25
C ALA A 96 -12.05 -15.22 -13.73
N GLU A 97 -12.67 -16.21 -13.11
CA GLU A 97 -12.71 -16.34 -11.66
C GLU A 97 -11.79 -17.46 -11.21
N VAL A 98 -11.11 -17.21 -10.09
CA VAL A 98 -10.26 -18.19 -9.41
C VAL A 98 -10.52 -18.11 -7.92
N PRO A 99 -10.44 -19.24 -7.20
CA PRO A 99 -10.48 -19.23 -5.75
C PRO A 99 -9.37 -18.29 -5.20
N PRO A 100 -9.66 -17.50 -4.16
CA PRO A 100 -8.65 -16.65 -3.56
C PRO A 100 -7.49 -17.51 -3.03
N PRO A 101 -6.23 -17.09 -3.22
CA PRO A 101 -5.06 -17.86 -2.81
C PRO A 101 -4.88 -17.91 -1.27
N VAL A 102 -5.59 -17.05 -0.54
CA VAL A 102 -5.56 -16.93 0.91
C VAL A 102 -6.99 -16.75 1.40
N ASP A 103 -7.32 -17.34 2.54
CA ASP A 103 -8.56 -17.00 3.25
C ASP A 103 -8.42 -15.61 3.87
N TYR A 104 -9.16 -14.66 3.31
CA TYR A 104 -9.14 -13.26 3.75
C TYR A 104 -10.02 -13.00 4.97
N GLY A 105 -10.71 -14.01 5.51
CA GLY A 105 -11.62 -13.87 6.65
C GLY A 105 -12.80 -12.96 6.32
N ARG A 106 -13.89 -13.55 5.83
CA ARG A 106 -15.18 -12.85 5.72
C ARG A 106 -16.05 -13.15 6.93
#